data_AF-A0A497FRG2-F1
#
_entry.id   AF-A0A497FRG2-F1
#
_cell.length_a   1.000
_cell.length_b   1.000
_cell.length_c   1.000
_cell.angle_alpha   90.00
_cell.angle_beta   90.00
_cell.angle_gamma   90.00
#
_symmetry.space_group_name_H-M   'P 1'
#
loop_
_entity.id
_entity.type
_entity.pdbx_description
1 polymer ?
#
loop_
_entity_poly.entity_id
_entity_poly.type
_entity_poly.pdbx_seq_one_letter_code
_entity_poly.pdbx_strand_id
1 'polypeptide(L)'
;MTVTVSDVRELLKDLPSEYVSDDVIQKQIEVAQFIVNKEKSSQASDSDVDQAVLLNAAFLTLTAYASEVERSLGVVSPSLNTLIERYKVMADLALKYVKRGSDAPYPHARLGDSLWDYVKTQYGYYARAQA
;
A
#
# COMPACT_ATOMS: atom_id res chain seq x y z
N MET A 1 -0.31 13.19 -12.52
CA MET A 1 -0.86 11.92 -13.03
C MET A 1 -1.87 11.39 -12.03
N THR A 2 -3.16 11.47 -12.32
CA THR A 2 -4.18 10.99 -11.36
C THR A 2 -4.06 9.49 -11.10
N VAL A 3 -3.95 9.08 -9.82
CA VAL A 3 -3.91 7.68 -9.39
C VAL A 3 -5.21 6.96 -9.75
N THR A 4 -5.10 5.77 -10.33
CA THR A 4 -6.19 4.91 -10.79
C THR A 4 -6.25 3.59 -10.03
N VAL A 5 -7.38 2.87 -10.17
CA VAL A 5 -7.53 1.50 -9.65
C VAL A 5 -6.44 0.57 -10.19
N SER A 6 -6.07 0.73 -11.46
CA SER A 6 -5.01 -0.07 -12.09
C SER A 6 -3.67 0.11 -11.40
N ASP A 7 -3.31 1.34 -11.02
CA ASP A 7 -2.05 1.62 -10.34
C ASP A 7 -1.98 0.93 -8.96
N VAL A 8 -3.09 0.93 -8.23
CA VAL A 8 -3.18 0.24 -6.93
C VAL A 8 -3.12 -1.28 -7.09
N ARG A 9 -3.81 -1.83 -8.10
CA ARG A 9 -3.77 -3.27 -8.43
C ARG A 9 -2.35 -3.71 -8.81
N GLU A 10 -1.67 -2.95 -9.66
CA GLU A 10 -0.29 -3.20 -10.07
C GLU A 10 0.66 -3.16 -8.87
N LEU A 11 0.53 -2.14 -8.01
CA LEU A 11 1.36 -2.00 -6.82
C LEU A 11 1.18 -3.15 -5.82
N LEU A 12 -0.07 -3.59 -5.62
CA LEU A 12 -0.41 -4.70 -4.73
C LEU A 12 -0.26 -6.08 -5.38
N LYS A 13 0.21 -6.12 -6.63
CA LYS A 13 0.50 -7.33 -7.42
C LYS A 13 -0.69 -8.30 -7.47
N ASP A 14 -1.77 -7.82 -8.08
CA ASP A 14 -3.01 -8.57 -8.37
C ASP A 14 -3.63 -9.25 -7.16
N LEU A 15 -3.79 -8.46 -6.10
CA LEU A 15 -4.64 -8.80 -4.96
C LEU A 15 -6.00 -9.32 -5.48
N PRO A 16 -6.50 -10.49 -5.02
CA PRO A 16 -7.61 -11.14 -5.71
C PRO A 16 -8.87 -10.25 -5.69
N SER A 17 -9.47 -10.06 -6.87
CA SER A 17 -10.67 -9.21 -7.03
C SER A 17 -11.88 -9.71 -6.23
N GLU A 18 -11.86 -10.98 -5.84
CA GLU A 18 -12.90 -11.62 -5.03
C GLU A 18 -12.98 -11.06 -3.60
N TYR A 19 -11.86 -10.62 -3.04
CA TYR A 19 -11.81 -10.09 -1.67
C TYR A 19 -11.86 -8.56 -1.62
N VAL A 20 -11.42 -7.89 -2.69
CA VAL A 20 -11.50 -6.44 -2.81
C VAL A 20 -11.93 -6.12 -4.23
N SER A 21 -13.12 -5.56 -4.40
CA SER A 21 -13.61 -5.10 -5.69
C SER A 21 -12.96 -3.78 -6.12
N ASP A 22 -13.01 -3.48 -7.42
CA ASP A 22 -12.49 -2.22 -7.96
C ASP A 22 -13.21 -1.00 -7.36
N ASP A 23 -14.51 -1.13 -7.05
CA ASP A 23 -15.28 -0.09 -6.34
C ASP A 23 -14.73 0.19 -4.94
N VAL A 24 -14.25 -0.84 -4.23
CA VAL A 24 -13.63 -0.67 -2.92
C VAL A 24 -12.29 0.06 -3.09
N ILE A 25 -11.47 -0.34 -4.07
CA ILE A 25 -10.20 0.33 -4.36
C ILE A 25 -10.44 1.80 -4.71
N GLN A 26 -11.42 2.10 -5.56
CA GLN A 26 -11.79 3.46 -5.95
C GLN A 26 -12.15 4.31 -4.72
N LYS A 27 -12.93 3.78 -3.78
CA LYS A 27 -13.22 4.46 -2.51
C LYS A 27 -11.97 4.70 -1.66
N GLN A 28 -11.04 3.76 -1.62
CA GLN A 28 -9.77 3.96 -0.90
C GLN A 28 -8.90 5.02 -1.56
N ILE A 29 -8.91 5.13 -2.89
CA ILE A 29 -8.25 6.21 -3.63
C ILE A 29 -8.86 7.56 -3.24
N GLU A 30 -10.19 7.67 -3.20
CA GLU A 30 -10.87 8.92 -2.81
C GLU A 30 -10.53 9.35 -1.37
N VAL A 31 -10.52 8.40 -0.43
CA VAL A 31 -10.10 8.66 0.95
C VAL A 31 -8.63 9.09 1.01
N ALA A 32 -7.74 8.40 0.29
CA ALA A 32 -6.33 8.76 0.22
C ALA A 32 -6.12 10.17 -0.38
N GLN A 33 -6.84 10.50 -1.46
CA GLN A 33 -6.83 11.83 -2.06
C GLN A 33 -7.27 12.89 -1.06
N PHE A 34 -8.35 12.66 -0.31
CA PHE A 34 -8.80 13.58 0.72
C PHE A 34 -7.74 13.82 1.79
N ILE A 35 -7.12 12.75 2.31
CA ILE A 35 -6.07 12.84 3.34
C ILE A 35 -4.86 13.62 2.80
N VAL A 36 -4.35 13.26 1.63
CA VAL A 36 -3.16 13.91 1.06
C VAL A 36 -3.45 15.37 0.71
N ASN A 37 -4.60 15.68 0.10
CA ASN A 37 -4.93 17.05 -0.26
C ASN A 37 -5.16 17.97 0.94
N LYS A 38 -5.63 17.43 2.06
CA LYS A 38 -5.75 18.17 3.31
C LYS A 38 -4.40 18.54 3.92
N GLU A 39 -3.40 17.68 3.73
CA GLU A 39 -2.11 17.78 4.40
C GLU A 39 -0.99 18.36 3.52
N LYS A 40 -1.16 18.36 2.18
CA LYS A 40 -0.11 18.79 1.27
C LYS A 40 0.25 20.27 1.44
N SER A 41 1.54 20.56 1.37
CA SER A 41 2.06 21.91 1.22
C SER A 41 1.72 22.45 -0.17
N SER A 42 1.65 23.78 -0.30
CA SER A 42 1.58 24.46 -1.60
C SER A 42 2.84 24.29 -2.44
N GLN A 43 3.95 23.85 -1.83
CA GLN A 43 5.22 23.58 -2.48
C GLN A 43 5.41 22.13 -2.92
N ALA A 44 4.48 21.23 -2.56
CA ALA A 44 4.58 19.83 -2.97
C ALA A 44 4.36 19.68 -4.49
N SER A 45 5.19 18.87 -5.13
CA SER A 45 5.01 18.57 -6.56
C SER A 45 3.80 17.65 -6.77
N ASP A 46 3.19 17.74 -7.95
CA ASP A 46 2.07 16.85 -8.31
C ASP A 46 2.50 15.38 -8.27
N SER A 47 3.75 15.06 -8.63
CA SER A 47 4.29 13.70 -8.52
C SER A 47 4.38 13.19 -7.08
N ASP A 48 4.77 14.04 -6.13
CA ASP A 48 4.84 13.66 -4.71
C ASP A 48 3.43 13.42 -4.14
N VAL A 49 2.47 14.25 -4.57
CA VAL A 49 1.06 14.12 -4.23
C VAL A 49 0.52 12.79 -4.76
N ASP A 50 0.72 12.49 -6.04
CA ASP A 50 0.25 11.25 -6.66
C ASP A 50 0.86 10.02 -5.99
N GLN A 51 2.17 10.05 -5.70
CA GLN A 51 2.85 8.96 -5.00
C GLN A 51 2.32 8.76 -3.57
N ALA A 52 2.06 9.85 -2.85
CA ALA A 52 1.48 9.78 -1.51
C ALA A 52 0.06 9.24 -1.53
N VAL A 53 -0.75 9.61 -2.53
CA VAL A 53 -2.09 9.06 -2.74
C VAL A 53 -2.01 7.57 -3.01
N LEU A 54 -1.13 7.12 -3.91
CA LEU A 54 -0.97 5.72 -4.26
C LEU A 54 -0.58 4.86 -3.03
N LEU A 55 0.38 5.30 -2.23
CA LEU A 55 0.81 4.57 -1.03
C LEU A 55 -0.27 4.52 0.06
N ASN A 56 -1.00 5.62 0.26
CA ASN A 56 -2.12 5.64 1.21
C ASN A 56 -3.27 4.75 0.72
N ALA A 57 -3.62 4.82 -0.56
CA ALA A 57 -4.66 3.96 -1.15
C ALA A 57 -4.29 2.48 -1.04
N ALA A 58 -3.03 2.12 -1.27
CA ALA A 58 -2.53 0.75 -1.13
C ALA A 58 -2.61 0.25 0.34
N PHE A 59 -2.20 1.07 1.30
CA PHE A 59 -2.34 0.75 2.73
C PHE A 59 -3.80 0.53 3.14
N LEU A 60 -4.70 1.44 2.75
CA LEU A 60 -6.13 1.35 3.03
C LEU A 60 -6.75 0.11 2.37
N THR A 61 -6.33 -0.19 1.15
CA THR A 61 -6.79 -1.38 0.41
C THR A 61 -6.35 -2.68 1.08
N LEU A 62 -5.09 -2.77 1.53
CA LEU A 62 -4.61 -3.94 2.28
C LEU A 62 -5.32 -4.11 3.63
N THR A 63 -5.69 -3.01 4.27
CA THR A 63 -6.47 -3.04 5.52
C THR A 63 -7.87 -3.58 5.26
N ALA A 64 -8.54 -3.12 4.20
CA ALA A 64 -9.84 -3.64 3.78
C ALA A 64 -9.77 -5.13 3.44
N TYR A 65 -8.74 -5.54 2.69
CA TYR A 65 -8.48 -6.95 2.39
C TYR A 65 -8.33 -7.81 3.66
N ALA A 66 -7.54 -7.34 4.63
CA ALA A 66 -7.35 -8.07 5.88
C ALA A 66 -8.66 -8.25 6.66
N SER A 67 -9.53 -7.24 6.68
CA SER A 67 -10.86 -7.35 7.30
C SER A 67 -11.74 -8.40 6.61
N GLU A 68 -11.71 -8.49 5.28
CA GLU A 68 -12.47 -9.50 4.53
C GLU A 68 -11.90 -10.92 4.73
N VAL A 69 -10.57 -11.05 4.77
CA VAL A 69 -9.91 -12.32 5.06
C VAL A 69 -10.20 -12.78 6.48
N GLU A 70 -10.12 -11.89 7.47
CA GLU A 70 -10.47 -12.19 8.87
C GLU A 70 -11.92 -12.64 9.00
N ARG A 71 -12.84 -11.96 8.31
CA ARG A 71 -14.25 -12.35 8.29
C ARG A 71 -14.47 -13.74 7.66
N SER A 72 -13.69 -14.07 6.62
CA SER A 72 -13.83 -15.31 5.86
C SER A 72 -13.18 -16.51 6.55
N LEU A 73 -12.02 -16.31 7.18
CA LEU A 73 -11.16 -17.37 7.74
C LEU A 73 -11.05 -17.35 9.28
N GLY A 74 -11.55 -16.30 9.93
CA GLY A 74 -11.47 -16.09 11.37
C GLY A 74 -10.08 -15.66 11.89
N VAL A 75 -9.08 -15.53 11.01
CA VAL A 75 -7.71 -15.16 11.38
C VAL A 75 -7.02 -14.45 10.23
N VAL A 76 -6.23 -13.43 10.56
CA VAL A 76 -5.33 -12.74 9.63
C VAL A 76 -3.93 -13.35 9.70
N SER A 77 -3.34 -13.69 8.55
CA SER A 77 -1.97 -14.20 8.50
C SER A 77 -0.95 -13.16 9.01
N PRO A 78 0.03 -13.56 9.85
CA PRO A 78 1.11 -12.66 10.30
C PRO A 78 1.88 -11.99 9.17
N SER A 79 2.00 -12.64 8.01
CA SER A 79 2.64 -12.06 6.82
C SER A 79 1.83 -10.91 6.24
N LEU A 80 0.51 -10.98 6.27
CA LEU A 80 -0.36 -9.88 5.82
C LEU A 80 -0.26 -8.69 6.78
N ASN A 81 -0.25 -8.93 8.09
CA ASN A 81 -0.03 -7.86 9.07
C ASN A 81 1.32 -7.15 8.87
N THR A 82 2.38 -7.91 8.61
CA THR A 82 3.70 -7.30 8.37
C THR A 82 3.73 -6.47 7.09
N LEU A 83 2.99 -6.90 6.06
CA LEU A 83 2.84 -6.14 4.82
C LEU A 83 2.06 -4.84 5.04
N ILE A 84 0.95 -4.89 5.78
CA ILE A 84 0.16 -3.71 6.14
C ILE A 84 1.03 -2.70 6.87
N GLU A 85 1.82 -3.15 7.85
CA GLU A 85 2.68 -2.29 8.65
C GLU A 85 3.76 -1.61 7.82
N ARG A 86 4.32 -2.32 6.83
CA ARG A 86 5.27 -1.75 5.89
C ARG A 86 4.62 -0.65 5.04
N TYR A 87 3.44 -0.91 4.49
CA TYR A 87 2.70 0.08 3.69
C TYR A 87 2.25 1.28 4.52
N LYS A 88 1.88 1.06 5.78
CA LYS A 88 1.59 2.13 6.74
C LYS A 88 2.79 3.04 6.95
N VAL A 89 3.97 2.48 7.21
CA VAL A 89 5.21 3.26 7.37
C VAL A 89 5.52 4.05 6.10
N MET A 90 5.35 3.45 4.92
CA MET A 90 5.56 4.14 3.64
C MET A 90 4.56 5.26 3.40
N ALA A 91 3.27 5.04 3.71
CA ALA A 91 2.22 6.04 3.61
C ALA A 91 2.46 7.22 4.58
N ASP A 92 2.84 6.94 5.82
CA ASP A 92 3.17 7.96 6.83
C ASP A 92 4.39 8.79 6.42
N LEU A 93 5.42 8.14 5.86
CA LEU A 93 6.60 8.83 5.33
C LEU A 93 6.22 9.71 4.14
N ALA A 94 5.45 9.17 3.19
CA ALA A 94 4.98 9.94 2.04
C ALA A 94 4.22 11.18 2.48
N LEU A 95 3.27 11.05 3.42
CA LEU A 95 2.54 12.18 4.00
C LEU A 95 3.47 13.22 4.63
N LYS A 96 4.50 12.80 5.38
CA LYS A 96 5.48 13.75 5.95
C LYS A 96 6.21 14.54 4.87
N TYR A 97 6.50 13.96 3.71
CA TYR A 97 7.17 14.66 2.62
C TYR A 97 6.25 15.68 1.94
N VAL A 98 5.03 15.28 1.57
CA VAL A 98 4.05 16.22 0.96
C VAL A 98 3.70 17.36 1.90
N LYS A 99 3.65 17.13 3.22
CA LYS A 99 3.49 18.18 4.24
C LYS A 99 4.64 19.19 4.27
N ARG A 100 5.88 18.75 4.04
CA ARG A 100 7.08 19.60 4.13
C ARG A 100 7.37 20.36 2.85
N GLY A 101 6.83 19.93 1.70
CA GLY A 101 7.14 20.54 0.40
C GLY A 101 8.60 20.33 -0.03
N SER A 102 9.24 19.28 0.48
CA SER A 102 10.61 18.88 0.12
C SER A 102 10.57 17.72 -0.86
N ASP A 103 11.44 17.71 -1.87
CA ASP A 103 11.67 16.55 -2.73
C ASP A 103 11.85 15.31 -1.85
N ALA A 104 10.93 14.36 -1.98
CA ALA A 104 11.05 13.13 -1.23
C ALA A 104 12.13 12.27 -1.88
N PRO A 105 13.16 11.82 -1.15
CA PRO A 105 13.87 10.61 -1.53
C PRO A 105 12.91 9.46 -1.28
N TYR A 106 11.91 9.30 -2.15
CA TYR A 106 11.10 8.09 -2.13
C TYR A 106 12.08 6.95 -2.34
N PRO A 107 12.07 5.89 -1.52
CA PRO A 107 12.52 4.63 -2.05
C PRO A 107 11.66 4.43 -3.29
N HIS A 108 12.27 4.46 -4.49
CA HIS A 108 11.65 3.88 -5.67
C HIS A 108 11.38 2.47 -5.23
N ALA A 109 10.16 2.25 -4.76
CA ALA A 109 9.77 0.98 -4.25
C ALA A 109 9.65 0.17 -5.53
N ARG A 110 10.77 -0.38 -5.98
CA ARG A 110 10.80 -1.75 -6.46
C ARG A 110 10.25 -2.57 -5.30
N LEU A 111 8.93 -2.49 -5.09
CA LEU A 111 8.13 -3.54 -4.47
C LEU A 111 8.11 -4.68 -5.49
N GLY A 112 9.33 -5.13 -5.82
CA GLY A 112 9.67 -6.04 -6.90
C GLY A 112 9.23 -7.46 -6.60
N ASP A 113 8.65 -7.68 -5.43
CA ASP A 113 8.20 -8.98 -4.97
C ASP A 113 6.69 -8.88 -4.81
N SER A 114 5.98 -9.77 -5.52
CA SER A 114 4.53 -9.92 -5.35
C SER A 114 4.21 -10.19 -3.88
N LEU A 115 2.95 -10.01 -3.48
CA LEU A 115 2.46 -10.48 -2.18
C LEU A 115 2.95 -11.92 -1.90
N TRP A 116 3.00 -12.74 -2.95
CA TRP A 116 3.53 -14.11 -2.95
C TRP A 116 5.05 -14.22 -2.84
N ASP A 117 5.82 -13.34 -3.47
CA ASP A 117 7.28 -13.33 -3.35
C ASP A 117 7.71 -12.86 -1.95
N TYR A 118 6.94 -11.98 -1.32
CA TYR A 118 7.14 -11.60 0.08
C TYR A 118 6.89 -12.78 1.05
N VAL A 119 5.80 -13.52 0.85
CA VAL A 119 5.54 -14.77 1.59
C VAL A 119 6.68 -15.76 1.37
N LYS A 120 7.13 -15.96 0.12
CA LYS A 120 8.24 -16.87 -0.19
C LYS A 120 9.57 -16.43 0.40
N THR A 121 9.87 -15.13 0.47
CA THR A 121 11.14 -14.66 1.07
C THR A 121 11.13 -14.84 2.59
N GLN A 122 10.04 -14.54 3.27
CA GLN A 122 9.92 -14.79 4.72
C GLN A 122 9.99 -16.30 5.05
N TYR A 123 9.25 -17.15 4.35
CA TYR A 123 9.24 -18.60 4.61
C TYR A 123 10.40 -19.39 3.98
N GLY A 124 11.03 -18.87 2.92
CA GLY A 124 12.23 -19.44 2.30
C GLY A 124 13.47 -19.30 3.18
N TYR A 125 13.52 -18.26 4.03
CA TYR A 125 14.56 -18.14 5.06
C TYR A 125 14.43 -19.21 6.16
N TYR A 126 13.20 -19.58 6.55
CA TYR A 126 12.99 -20.64 7.54
C TYR A 126 13.27 -22.06 7.00
N ALA A 127 13.07 -22.29 5.69
CA ALA A 127 13.39 -23.58 5.08
C ALA A 127 14.91 -23.83 4.94
N ARG A 128 15.74 -22.79 4.86
CA ARG A 128 17.21 -22.91 4.83
C ARG A 128 17.85 -22.87 6.22
N ALA A 129 17.14 -22.44 7.25
CA ALA A 129 17.62 -22.41 8.62
C ALA A 129 17.43 -23.75 9.38
N GLN A 130 16.85 -24.75 8.71
CA GLN A 130 16.64 -26.11 9.27
C GLN A 130 17.29 -27.23 8.42
N ALA A 131 18.18 -26.89 7.48
CA ALA A 131 18.97 -27.85 6.71
C ALA A 131 20.44 -27.84 7.15
#